data_AF-A0A3C0BF76-F1
#
_entry.id   AF-A0A3C0BF76-F1
#
_cell.length_a   1.000
_cell.length_b   1.000
_cell.length_c   1.000
_cell.angle_alpha   90.00
_cell.angle_beta   90.00
_cell.angle_gamma   90.00
#
_symmetry.space_group_name_H-M   'P 1'
#
loop_
_entity.id
_entity.type
_entity.pdbx_description
1 polymer ?
#
loop_
_entity_poly.entity_id
_entity_poly.type
_entity_poly.pdbx_seq_one_letter_code
_entity_poly.pdbx_strand_id
1 'polypeptide(L)' 'MKFLQTGDWHLGKIFHETPLIHDQQSFLSQITTELTNARNGGDPYDALVVPGDIYDRAVPPSEAVTLLSSFLTETH' A
#
# COMPACT_ATOMS: atom_id res chain seq x y z
N MET A 1 10.81 3.41 -19.41
CA MET A 1 9.66 3.00 -18.58
C MET A 1 10.18 2.52 -17.24
N LYS A 2 9.61 3.03 -16.16
CA LYS A 2 10.06 2.81 -14.77
C LYS A 2 8.87 2.38 -13.93
N PHE A 3 9.00 1.27 -13.22
CA PHE A 3 7.93 0.73 -12.38
C PHE A 3 8.37 0.70 -10.92
N LEU A 4 7.46 0.97 -10.01
CA LEU A 4 7.62 0.64 -8.60
C LEU A 4 6.89 -0.68 -8.37
N GLN A 5 7.58 -1.68 -7.85
CA GLN A 5 6.98 -3.00 -7.57
C GLN A 5 7.15 -3.33 -6.08
N THR A 6 6.05 -3.74 -5.46
CA THR A 6 5.99 -4.24 -4.08
C THR A 6 4.85 -5.24 -3.98
N GLY A 7 4.86 -6.15 -3.03
CA GLY A 7 3.84 -7.21 -2.89
C GLY A 7 3.65 -7.63 -1.44
N ASP A 8 2.82 -8.66 -1.24
CA ASP A 8 2.63 -9.31 0.06
C ASP A 8 2.22 -8.33 1.19
N TRP A 9 1.32 -7.39 0.88
CA TRP A 9 0.89 -6.36 1.83
C TRP A 9 0.10 -6.95 3.00
N HIS A 10 -0.71 -7.98 2.73
CA HIS A 10 -1.57 -8.65 3.70
C HIS A 10 -2.35 -7.66 4.60
N LEU A 11 -3.01 -6.66 4.01
CA LEU A 11 -3.74 -5.65 4.77
C LEU A 11 -4.79 -6.30 5.70
N GLY A 12 -4.83 -5.87 6.96
CA GLY A 12 -5.69 -6.45 8.01
C GLY A 12 -5.08 -7.65 8.74
N LYS A 13 -3.77 -7.85 8.63
CA LYS A 13 -3.04 -8.92 9.31
C LYS A 13 -2.97 -8.67 10.82
N ILE A 14 -3.16 -9.76 11.57
CA ILE A 14 -2.94 -9.82 13.01
C ILE A 14 -1.74 -10.73 13.24
N PHE A 15 -0.72 -10.23 13.93
CA PHE A 15 0.50 -10.97 14.25
C PHE A 15 0.64 -11.10 15.76
N HIS A 16 0.59 -12.34 16.27
CA HIS A 16 0.59 -12.62 17.71
C HIS A 16 -0.40 -11.74 18.49
N GLU A 17 -1.67 -11.78 18.08
CA GLU A 17 -2.77 -11.01 18.70
C GLU A 17 -2.66 -9.48 18.54
N THR A 18 -1.62 -8.98 17.88
CA THR A 18 -1.43 -7.55 17.60
C THR A 18 -1.88 -7.22 16.18
N PRO A 19 -2.86 -6.33 15.98
CA PRO A 19 -3.21 -5.82 14.66
C PRO A 19 -2.06 -4.99 14.07
N LEU A 20 -1.73 -5.22 12.79
CA LEU A 20 -0.66 -4.49 12.10
C LEU A 20 -1.17 -3.28 11.30
N ILE A 21 -2.43 -2.87 11.49
CA ILE A 21 -3.07 -1.87 10.62
C ILE A 21 -2.34 -0.52 10.59
N HIS A 22 -1.76 -0.10 11.72
CA HIS A 22 -0.99 1.14 11.82
C HIS A 22 0.39 1.03 11.14
N ASP A 23 1.04 -0.13 11.26
CA ASP A 23 2.29 -0.42 10.55
C ASP A 23 2.05 -0.44 9.04
N GLN A 24 0.95 -1.06 8.62
CA GLN A 24 0.52 -1.13 7.23
C GLN A 24 0.18 0.26 6.67
N GLN A 25 -0.48 1.11 7.45
CA GLN A 25 -0.68 2.50 7.09
C GLN A 25 0.65 3.23 6.89
N SER A 26 1.59 3.05 7.81
CA SER A 26 2.92 3.66 7.72
C SER A 26 3.70 3.20 6.48
N PHE A 27 3.59 1.92 6.14
CA PHE A 27 4.16 1.35 4.92
C PHE A 27 3.53 1.96 3.65
N LEU A 28 2.20 2.04 3.57
CA LEU A 28 1.52 2.65 2.42
C LEU A 28 1.87 4.14 2.27
N SER A 29 1.99 4.88 3.38
CA SER A 29 2.45 6.28 3.35
C SER A 29 3.87 6.44 2.81
N GLN A 30 4.77 5.47 3.05
CA GLN A 30 6.11 5.47 2.44
C GLN A 30 6.04 5.28 0.93
N ILE A 31 5.14 4.43 0.43
CA ILE A 31 4.91 4.27 -1.02
C ILE A 31 4.42 5.59 -1.61
N THR A 32 3.41 6.24 -1.02
CA THR A 32 2.90 7.54 -1.48
C THR A 32 4.00 8.60 -1.52
N THR A 33 4.86 8.61 -0.50
CA THR A 33 6.02 9.51 -0.42
C THR A 33 7.01 9.26 -1.56
N GLU A 34 7.37 8.01 -1.82
CA GLU A 34 8.27 7.64 -2.91
C GLU A 34 7.70 8.03 -4.28
N LEU A 35 6.43 7.72 -4.53
CA LEU A 35 5.75 8.09 -5.78
C LEU A 35 5.74 9.62 -5.99
N THR A 36 5.47 10.37 -4.91
CA THR A 36 5.46 11.85 -4.94
C THR A 36 6.84 12.41 -5.19
N ASN A 37 7.87 11.89 -4.52
CA ASN A 37 9.25 12.32 -4.69
C ASN A 37 9.77 12.06 -6.10
N ALA A 38 9.51 10.87 -6.65
CA ALA A 38 9.88 10.52 -8.02
C ALA A 38 9.20 11.44 -9.05
N ARG A 39 7.91 11.74 -8.86
CA ARG A 39 7.16 12.69 -9.69
C ARG A 39 7.76 14.09 -9.62
N ASN A 40 8.04 14.59 -8.42
CA ASN A 40 8.61 15.93 -8.21
C ASN A 40 10.06 16.05 -8.69
N GLY A 41 10.83 14.96 -8.65
CA GLY A 41 12.21 14.89 -9.09
C GLY A 41 12.41 14.79 -10.61
N GLY A 42 11.32 14.71 -11.39
CA GLY A 42 11.37 14.64 -12.85
C GLY A 42 11.63 13.24 -13.43
N ASP A 43 11.54 12.19 -12.60
CA ASP A 43 11.69 10.78 -13.02
C ASP A 43 10.56 9.92 -12.43
N PRO A 44 9.29 10.17 -12.84
CA PRO A 44 8.12 9.50 -12.30
C PRO A 44 8.08 8.01 -12.66
N TYR A 45 7.39 7.23 -11.83
CA TYR A 45 7.01 5.87 -12.17
C TYR A 45 5.81 5.87 -13.13
N ASP A 46 5.84 4.99 -14.13
CA ASP A 46 4.74 4.77 -15.06
C ASP A 46 3.61 3.94 -14.42
N ALA A 47 3.94 3.05 -13.49
CA ALA A 47 2.98 2.29 -12.70
C ALA A 47 3.55 1.80 -11.37
N LEU A 48 2.64 1.62 -10.40
CA LEU A 48 2.84 0.81 -9.21
C LEU A 48 2.29 -0.60 -9.49
N VAL A 49 3.12 -1.63 -9.32
CA VAL A 49 2.76 -3.03 -9.56
C VAL A 49 2.71 -3.77 -8.23
N VAL A 50 1.55 -4.38 -7.94
CA VAL A 50 1.32 -5.18 -6.73
C VAL A 50 0.89 -6.59 -7.11
N PRO A 51 1.80 -7.58 -7.17
CA PRO A 51 1.54 -8.90 -7.74
C PRO A 51 0.86 -9.85 -6.72
N GLY A 52 -0.27 -9.44 -6.16
CA GLY A 52 -1.08 -10.27 -5.26
C GLY A 52 -0.95 -9.93 -3.78
N ASP A 53 -1.66 -10.71 -2.96
CA ASP A 53 -1.67 -10.65 -1.49
C ASP A 53 -1.87 -9.23 -0.92
N ILE A 54 -2.82 -8.50 -1.51
CA ILE A 54 -3.26 -7.19 -1.01
C ILE A 54 -3.89 -7.32 0.37
N TYR A 55 -4.77 -8.30 0.56
CA TYR A 55 -5.47 -8.54 1.84
C TYR A 55 -4.96 -9.81 2.50
N ASP A 56 -4.95 -9.83 3.83
CA ASP A 56 -4.53 -11.00 4.61
C ASP A 56 -5.47 -12.20 4.42
N ARG A 57 -6.76 -11.93 4.20
CA ARG A 57 -7.84 -12.93 4.13
C ARG A 57 -8.80 -12.60 2.99
N ALA A 58 -9.48 -13.62 2.47
CA ALA A 58 -10.45 -13.49 1.37
C ALA A 58 -11.62 -12.56 1.71
N VAL A 59 -12.05 -12.52 2.98
CA VAL A 59 -12.99 -11.53 3.51
C VAL A 59 -12.20 -10.61 4.45
N PRO A 60 -11.69 -9.47 3.96
CA PRO A 60 -10.90 -8.57 4.78
C PRO A 60 -11.77 -7.80 5.80
N PRO A 61 -11.19 -7.35 6.92
CA PRO A 61 -11.88 -6.45 7.83
C PRO A 61 -12.09 -5.07 7.18
N SER A 62 -13.12 -4.34 7.62
CA SER A 62 -13.46 -3.03 7.05
C SER A 62 -12.32 -2.02 7.12
N GLU A 63 -11.52 -2.04 8.19
CA GLU A 63 -10.34 -1.17 8.34
C GLU A 63 -9.30 -1.36 7.24
N ALA A 64 -9.06 -2.61 6.78
CA ALA A 64 -8.12 -2.90 5.71
C ALA A 64 -8.66 -2.41 4.35
N VAL A 65 -9.97 -2.52 4.13
CA VAL A 65 -10.63 -2.01 2.92
C VAL A 65 -10.57 -0.48 2.90
N THR A 66 -10.88 0.17 4.02
CA THR A 66 -10.76 1.62 4.18
C THR A 66 -9.33 2.09 3.96
N LEU A 67 -8.34 1.39 4.53
CA LEU A 67 -6.93 1.73 4.38
C LEU A 67 -6.48 1.69 2.91
N LEU A 68 -6.80 0.62 2.18
CA LEU A 68 -6.51 0.55 0.75
C LEU A 68 -7.22 1.66 -0.02
N SER A 69 -8.49 1.93 0.29
CA SER A 69 -9.30 2.94 -0.39
C SER A 69 -8.71 4.35 -0.20
N SER A 70 -8.28 4.68 1.01
CA SER A 70 -7.58 5.94 1.32
C SER A 70 -6.27 6.04 0.54
N PHE A 71 -5.43 5.00 0.58
CA PHE A 71 -4.16 4.96 -0.16
C PHE A 71 -4.36 5.20 -1.67
N LEU A 72 -5.33 4.52 -2.28
CA LEU A 72 -5.62 4.69 -3.72
C LEU A 72 -6.15 6.10 -4.04
N THR A 73 -6.93 6.69 -3.14
CA THR A 73 -7.47 8.06 -3.30
C THR A 73 -6.36 9.11 -3.18
N GLU A 74 -5.40 8.93 -2.28
CA GLU A 74 -4.27 9.85 -2.09
C GLU A 74 -3.24 9.78 -3.23
N THR A 75 -3.11 8.61 -3.88
CA THR A 75 -2.07 8.35 -4.88
C THR A 75 -2.47 8.78 -6.29
N HIS A 76 -3.76 9.02 -6.54
CA HIS A 76 -4.31 9.45 -7.83
C HIS A 76 -4.24 10.98 -8.00
#